data_AF-A0A0S2SPC3-F1
#
_entry.id   AF-A0A0S2SPC3-F1
#
_cell.length_a   1.000
_cell.length_b   1.000
_cell.length_c   1.000
_cell.angle_alpha   90.00
_cell.angle_beta   90.00
_cell.angle_gamma   90.00
#
_symmetry.space_group_name_H-M   'P 1'
#
loop_
_entity.id
_entity.type
_entity.pdbx_description
1 polymer ?
#
loop_
_entity_poly.entity_id
_entity_poly.type
_entity_poly.pdbx_seq_one_letter_code
_entity_poly.pdbx_strand_id
1 'polypeptide(L)'
;MALLIVDPIAFRGGSKVATETLLSLLPTEGARVLTRDRDSWHAQACRRLWLPRWLQGREQGWGYLLKQGVILLQILGQGRGVSVLIGASGPGVNLAVHWAARLLRVPVVQFVHGPVGTSGVARRALARVDRLFYLESARASLERLLDQPLPAHWQPFQNGLSQRSWPTLSMGQGVLWAASLLRWKGLELMLDAHRQMHEPQPLHVCYLTPKETGQPVSKIAPGQSGVHWYSAPRDLDAIRSRCSVFVSTSHQEPFGLSLLEAMAAGLCVVLPRDGAYWDRELKEGVHCVKYEPGSCADLARVLDTLCRDPKRVRSLGEAAARLASERYRAELTWQAPRQYLLGLIGV
;
A
#
# COMPACT_ATOMS: atom_id res chain seq x y z
N MET A 1 3.43 25.82 -11.98
CA MET A 1 4.51 24.96 -11.46
C MET A 1 4.01 23.53 -11.45
N ALA A 2 4.81 22.53 -11.83
CA ALA A 2 4.31 21.16 -12.03
C ALA A 2 5.06 20.13 -11.18
N LEU A 3 4.30 19.28 -10.47
CA LEU A 3 4.81 18.09 -9.81
C LEU A 3 4.96 16.98 -10.85
N LEU A 4 6.09 16.27 -10.86
CA LEU A 4 6.24 15.05 -11.67
C LEU A 4 6.48 13.85 -10.76
N ILE A 5 5.48 12.98 -10.68
CA ILE A 5 5.52 11.72 -9.94
C ILE A 5 6.08 10.65 -10.87
N VAL A 6 7.07 9.90 -10.41
CA VAL A 6 7.65 8.78 -11.16
C VAL A 6 7.25 7.47 -10.50
N ASP A 7 6.50 6.66 -11.24
CA ASP A 7 5.95 5.38 -10.80
C ASP A 7 6.42 4.23 -11.73
N PRO A 8 7.56 3.60 -11.42
CA PRO A 8 8.08 2.51 -12.22
C PRO A 8 7.44 1.14 -11.89
N ILE A 9 6.43 1.07 -11.01
CA ILE A 9 5.77 -0.18 -10.64
C ILE A 9 4.67 -0.50 -11.66
N ALA A 10 4.60 -1.74 -12.16
CA ALA A 10 3.71 -2.11 -13.27
C ALA A 10 2.32 -2.65 -12.85
N PHE A 11 1.93 -2.51 -11.57
CA PHE A 11 0.62 -2.97 -11.08
C PHE A 11 0.09 -2.05 -9.97
N ARG A 12 -1.23 -2.08 -9.72
CA ARG A 12 -1.87 -1.31 -8.63
C ARG A 12 -1.46 -1.87 -7.28
N GLY A 13 -0.65 -1.12 -6.53
CA GLY A 13 -0.23 -1.46 -5.17
C GLY A 13 -0.62 -0.38 -4.17
N GLY A 14 -0.48 -0.66 -2.87
CA GLY A 14 -0.86 0.27 -1.81
C GLY A 14 -0.14 1.63 -1.88
N SER A 15 1.13 1.65 -2.32
CA SER A 15 1.88 2.91 -2.49
C SER A 15 1.26 3.83 -3.54
N LYS A 16 0.73 3.28 -4.64
CA LYS A 16 0.05 4.07 -5.68
C LYS A 16 -1.24 4.65 -5.16
N VAL A 17 -2.07 3.84 -4.50
CA VAL A 17 -3.34 4.28 -3.89
C VAL A 17 -3.07 5.39 -2.87
N ALA A 18 -2.09 5.19 -2.00
CA ALA A 18 -1.66 6.18 -1.02
C ALA A 18 -1.21 7.51 -1.67
N THR A 19 -0.41 7.42 -2.74
CA THR A 19 0.06 8.60 -3.48
C THR A 19 -1.09 9.31 -4.20
N GLU A 20 -2.00 8.57 -4.84
CA GLU A 20 -3.20 9.11 -5.47
C GLU A 20 -4.08 9.85 -4.45
N THR A 21 -4.24 9.30 -3.24
CA THR A 21 -4.92 9.96 -2.14
C THR A 21 -4.24 11.28 -1.76
N LEU A 22 -2.92 11.31 -1.57
CA LEU A 22 -2.19 12.56 -1.30
C LEU A 22 -2.41 13.60 -2.41
N LEU A 23 -2.29 13.19 -3.67
CA LEU A 23 -2.48 14.07 -4.82
C LEU A 23 -3.90 14.63 -4.89
N SER A 24 -4.92 13.88 -4.44
CA SER A 24 -6.30 14.35 -4.39
C SER A 24 -6.52 15.50 -3.38
N LEU A 25 -5.59 15.70 -2.45
CA LEU A 25 -5.62 16.78 -1.46
C LEU A 25 -4.87 18.04 -1.91
N LEU A 26 -4.23 17.99 -3.09
CA LEU A 26 -3.50 19.09 -3.69
C LEU A 26 -4.31 19.73 -4.83
N PRO A 27 -4.06 21.00 -5.17
CA PRO A 27 -4.62 21.61 -6.38
C PRO A 27 -4.30 20.75 -7.61
N THR A 28 -5.32 20.45 -8.41
CA THR A 28 -5.24 19.50 -9.53
C THR A 28 -4.40 20.01 -10.71
N GLU A 29 -4.16 21.30 -10.79
CA GLU A 29 -3.43 21.92 -11.90
C GLU A 29 -1.91 21.69 -11.74
N GLY A 30 -1.38 20.73 -12.51
CA GLY A 30 0.06 20.61 -12.73
C GLY A 30 0.72 19.33 -12.18
N ALA A 31 0.00 18.42 -11.53
CA ALA A 31 0.55 17.10 -11.19
C ALA A 31 0.52 16.16 -12.40
N ARG A 32 1.69 15.70 -12.84
CA ARG A 32 1.86 14.71 -13.91
C ARG A 32 2.42 13.42 -13.33
N VAL A 33 1.96 12.29 -13.85
CA VAL A 33 2.47 10.97 -13.46
C VAL A 33 3.15 10.32 -14.65
N LEU A 34 4.41 9.91 -14.48
CA LEU A 34 5.14 9.06 -15.41
C LEU A 34 5.10 7.63 -14.88
N THR A 35 4.22 6.79 -15.43
CA THR A 35 3.90 5.47 -14.85
C THR A 35 4.01 4.30 -15.84
N ARG A 36 4.42 3.12 -15.35
CA ARG A 36 4.35 1.86 -16.12
C ARG A 36 2.91 1.38 -16.35
N ASP A 37 1.96 1.84 -15.55
CA ASP A 37 0.62 1.26 -15.45
C ASP A 37 -0.41 2.38 -15.30
N ARG A 38 -0.86 2.89 -16.45
CA ARG A 38 -1.75 4.07 -16.55
C ARG A 38 -3.14 3.80 -15.98
N ASP A 39 -3.62 2.57 -16.08
CA ASP A 39 -4.97 2.20 -15.64
C ASP A 39 -5.11 2.24 -14.12
N SER A 40 -3.98 2.27 -13.40
CA SER A 40 -3.91 2.45 -11.95
C SER A 40 -3.93 3.90 -11.48
N TRP A 41 -4.16 4.88 -12.35
CA TRP A 41 -4.24 6.29 -11.97
C TRP A 41 -5.49 6.91 -12.59
N HIS A 42 -6.35 7.52 -11.78
CA HIS A 42 -7.69 7.91 -12.19
C HIS A 42 -7.86 9.43 -12.31
N ALA A 43 -7.14 10.20 -11.50
CA ALA A 43 -7.34 11.66 -11.42
C ALA A 43 -6.23 12.48 -12.09
N GLN A 44 -5.09 11.87 -12.47
CA GLN A 44 -3.90 12.61 -12.90
C GLN A 44 -3.58 12.43 -14.39
N ALA A 45 -2.96 13.46 -14.97
CA ALA A 45 -2.41 13.39 -16.32
C ALA A 45 -1.25 12.39 -16.38
N CYS A 46 -1.51 11.21 -16.93
CA CYS A 46 -0.55 10.11 -16.98
C CYS A 46 0.16 10.01 -18.33
N ARG A 47 1.50 9.92 -18.28
CA ARG A 47 2.36 9.53 -19.39
C ARG A 47 2.93 8.15 -19.15
N ARG A 48 3.05 7.36 -20.22
CA ARG A 48 3.58 6.00 -20.15
C ARG A 48 5.09 6.04 -19.91
N LEU A 49 5.55 5.39 -18.85
CA LEU A 49 6.93 5.00 -18.65
C LEU A 49 7.19 3.73 -19.48
N TRP A 50 8.01 3.82 -20.51
CA TRP A 50 8.36 2.68 -21.34
C TRP A 50 9.65 2.01 -20.85
N LEU A 51 9.71 0.67 -20.95
CA LEU A 51 10.90 -0.13 -20.65
C LEU A 51 10.98 -1.29 -21.65
N PRO A 52 12.17 -1.58 -22.21
CA PRO A 52 12.41 -2.80 -22.99
C PRO A 52 12.10 -4.05 -22.18
N ARG A 53 11.51 -5.08 -22.82
CA ARG A 53 11.13 -6.33 -22.14
C ARG A 53 12.27 -6.99 -21.36
N TRP A 54 13.48 -6.98 -21.91
CA TRP A 54 14.67 -7.58 -21.28
C TRP A 54 15.22 -6.81 -20.06
N LEU A 55 14.80 -5.55 -19.88
CA LEU A 55 15.09 -4.74 -18.69
C LEU A 55 14.00 -4.83 -17.61
N GLN A 56 12.82 -5.36 -17.94
CA GLN A 56 11.75 -5.57 -16.95
C GLN A 56 12.21 -6.60 -15.91
N GLY A 57 11.85 -6.38 -14.63
CA GLY A 57 12.26 -7.23 -13.52
C GLY A 57 13.76 -7.18 -13.15
N ARG A 58 14.60 -6.39 -13.84
CA ARG A 58 16.02 -6.23 -13.47
C ARG A 58 16.16 -5.36 -12.23
N GLU A 59 16.35 -5.97 -11.07
CA GLU A 59 16.43 -5.27 -9.77
C GLU A 59 17.86 -5.12 -9.22
N GLN A 60 18.85 -5.78 -9.83
CA GLN A 60 20.26 -5.71 -9.44
C GLN A 60 21.24 -5.77 -10.64
N GLY A 61 22.51 -5.44 -10.39
CA GLY A 61 23.60 -5.51 -11.36
C GLY A 61 23.51 -4.47 -12.49
N TRP A 62 24.25 -4.71 -13.58
CA TRP A 62 24.32 -3.80 -14.73
C TRP A 62 22.98 -3.58 -15.44
N GLY A 63 22.16 -4.62 -15.55
CA GLY A 63 20.82 -4.50 -16.13
C GLY A 63 19.92 -3.53 -15.33
N TYR A 64 20.04 -3.50 -14.01
CA TYR A 64 19.35 -2.53 -13.18
C TYR A 64 19.84 -1.09 -13.44
N LEU A 65 21.14 -0.85 -13.53
CA LEU A 65 21.68 0.48 -13.82
C LEU A 65 21.23 0.99 -15.19
N LEU A 66 21.23 0.11 -16.20
CA LEU A 66 20.75 0.45 -17.53
C LEU A 66 19.25 0.75 -17.55
N LYS A 67 18.44 -0.02 -16.80
CA LYS A 67 17.02 0.28 -16.56
C LYS A 67 16.84 1.68 -15.98
N GLN A 68 17.63 2.06 -14.97
CA GLN A 68 17.58 3.39 -14.38
C GLN A 68 17.99 4.49 -15.39
N GLY A 69 18.97 4.22 -16.26
CA GLY A 69 19.32 5.12 -17.36
C GLY A 69 18.17 5.36 -18.35
N VAL A 70 17.44 4.31 -18.73
CA VAL A 70 16.26 4.43 -19.63
C VAL A 70 15.13 5.22 -18.97
N ILE A 71 14.91 5.04 -17.65
CA ILE A 71 13.94 5.83 -16.89
C ILE A 71 14.38 7.29 -16.81
N LEU A 72 15.67 7.55 -16.55
CA LEU A 72 16.25 8.89 -16.46
C LEU A 72 15.99 9.70 -17.73
N LEU A 73 16.28 9.15 -18.91
CA LEU A 73 16.05 9.86 -20.18
C LEU A 73 14.58 10.27 -20.38
N GLN A 74 13.65 9.43 -19.95
CA GLN A 74 12.23 9.74 -20.01
C GLN A 74 11.82 10.82 -19.02
N ILE A 75 12.39 10.83 -17.81
CA ILE A 75 12.15 11.92 -16.84
C ILE A 75 12.66 13.25 -17.42
N LEU A 76 13.88 13.27 -17.97
CA LEU A 76 14.46 14.46 -18.59
C LEU A 76 13.61 14.97 -19.76
N GLY A 77 13.09 14.07 -20.60
CA GLY A 77 12.15 14.41 -21.68
C GLY A 77 10.82 15.00 -21.20
N GLN A 78 10.44 14.80 -19.93
CA GLN A 78 9.27 15.42 -19.30
C GLN A 78 9.61 16.64 -18.43
N GLY A 79 10.89 16.97 -18.27
CA GLY A 79 11.39 17.93 -17.29
C GLY A 79 10.94 19.38 -17.51
N ARG A 80 10.50 19.75 -18.71
CA ARG A 80 10.01 21.11 -18.99
C ARG A 80 8.84 21.47 -18.07
N GLY A 81 8.98 22.59 -17.35
CA GLY A 81 7.99 23.10 -16.41
C GLY A 81 7.84 22.31 -15.11
N VAL A 82 8.66 21.27 -14.88
CA VAL A 82 8.69 20.53 -13.61
C VAL A 82 9.39 21.39 -12.55
N SER A 83 8.76 21.48 -11.38
CA SER A 83 9.30 22.22 -10.23
C SER A 83 9.74 21.29 -9.11
N VAL A 84 9.18 20.08 -9.04
CA VAL A 84 9.49 19.08 -8.00
C VAL A 84 9.38 17.69 -8.62
N LEU A 85 10.34 16.82 -8.29
CA LEU A 85 10.26 15.40 -8.59
C LEU A 85 9.81 14.60 -7.36
N ILE A 86 8.86 13.70 -7.55
CA ILE A 86 8.34 12.85 -6.49
C ILE A 86 8.64 11.38 -6.79
N GLY A 87 9.39 10.75 -5.88
CA GLY A 87 9.58 9.30 -5.84
C GLY A 87 8.61 8.67 -4.86
N ALA A 88 7.67 7.83 -5.33
CA ALA A 88 6.62 7.23 -4.51
C ALA A 88 6.82 5.71 -4.25
N SER A 89 8.06 5.25 -4.36
CA SER A 89 8.49 3.86 -4.18
C SER A 89 9.80 3.79 -3.38
N GLY A 90 10.35 2.62 -3.10
CA GLY A 90 11.64 2.52 -2.39
C GLY A 90 12.79 3.29 -3.09
N PRO A 91 13.79 3.79 -2.35
CA PRO A 91 14.86 4.62 -2.90
C PRO A 91 15.70 3.92 -3.98
N GLY A 92 15.86 2.59 -3.89
CA GLY A 92 16.49 1.80 -4.96
C GLY A 92 15.65 1.74 -6.24
N VAL A 93 14.33 1.83 -6.14
CA VAL A 93 13.43 1.85 -7.30
C VAL A 93 13.48 3.21 -8.00
N ASN A 94 13.66 4.30 -7.24
CA ASN A 94 13.62 5.68 -7.72
C ASN A 94 14.99 6.28 -8.06
N LEU A 95 16.06 5.50 -8.21
CA LEU A 95 17.42 6.03 -8.46
C LEU A 95 17.44 7.09 -9.59
N ALA A 96 16.74 6.81 -10.70
CA ALA A 96 16.61 7.73 -11.83
C ALA A 96 15.99 9.09 -11.47
N VAL A 97 15.10 9.14 -10.47
CA VAL A 97 14.49 10.39 -9.97
C VAL A 97 15.56 11.28 -9.36
N HIS A 98 16.43 10.71 -8.52
CA HIS A 98 17.52 11.48 -7.89
C HIS A 98 18.57 11.95 -8.91
N TRP A 99 18.85 11.14 -9.93
CA TRP A 99 19.73 11.56 -11.03
C TRP A 99 19.11 12.68 -11.87
N ALA A 100 17.83 12.56 -12.21
CA ALA A 100 17.12 13.57 -12.98
C ALA A 100 17.04 14.91 -12.23
N ALA A 101 16.78 14.87 -10.93
CA ALA A 101 16.72 16.04 -10.07
C ALA A 101 17.99 16.88 -10.11
N ARG A 102 19.15 16.21 -10.05
CA ARG A 102 20.47 16.87 -10.13
C ARG A 102 20.68 17.56 -11.48
N LEU A 103 20.25 16.93 -12.56
CA LEU A 103 20.39 17.47 -13.92
C LEU A 103 19.41 18.61 -14.19
N LEU A 104 18.18 18.50 -13.69
CA LEU A 104 17.12 19.50 -13.84
C LEU A 104 17.22 20.63 -12.79
N ARG A 105 18.04 20.47 -11.75
CA ARG A 105 18.19 21.39 -10.60
C ARG A 105 16.86 21.66 -9.89
N VAL A 106 16.11 20.60 -9.60
CA VAL A 106 14.83 20.65 -8.88
C VAL A 106 14.87 19.77 -7.63
N PRO A 107 14.11 20.09 -6.58
CA PRO A 107 14.05 19.28 -5.37
C PRO A 107 13.40 17.90 -5.60
N VAL A 108 13.79 16.94 -4.77
CA VAL A 108 13.23 15.59 -4.67
C VAL A 108 12.48 15.41 -3.36
N VAL A 109 11.22 14.99 -3.49
CA VAL A 109 10.43 14.47 -2.38
C VAL A 109 10.30 12.96 -2.52
N GLN A 110 10.70 12.23 -1.47
CA GLN A 110 10.72 10.77 -1.47
C GLN A 110 9.71 10.24 -0.45
N PHE A 111 8.79 9.40 -0.91
CA PHE A 111 7.85 8.65 -0.06
C PHE A 111 8.26 7.19 0.06
N VAL A 112 8.35 6.68 1.28
CA VAL A 112 8.69 5.28 1.57
C VAL A 112 7.50 4.60 2.24
N HIS A 113 6.86 3.70 1.51
CA HIS A 113 5.63 2.99 1.95
C HIS A 113 5.90 1.61 2.59
N GLY A 114 7.15 1.31 2.97
CA GLY A 114 7.49 0.05 3.62
C GLY A 114 8.99 -0.20 3.71
N PRO A 115 9.39 -1.37 4.22
CA PRO A 115 10.79 -1.70 4.41
C PRO A 115 11.63 -1.54 3.14
N VAL A 116 12.85 -1.03 3.29
CA VAL A 116 13.80 -0.84 2.19
C VAL A 116 14.99 -1.79 2.32
N GLY A 117 15.49 -2.26 1.18
CA GLY A 117 16.69 -3.09 1.14
C GLY A 117 17.97 -2.29 1.42
N THR A 118 18.98 -2.97 1.97
CA THR A 118 20.31 -2.40 2.24
C THR A 118 21.15 -2.42 0.97
N SER A 119 21.26 -1.28 0.28
CA SER A 119 22.17 -1.14 -0.86
C SER A 119 22.89 0.20 -0.87
N GLY A 120 24.16 0.21 -1.26
CA GLY A 120 24.95 1.43 -1.36
C GLY A 120 24.39 2.43 -2.40
N VAL A 121 23.60 1.95 -3.36
CA VAL A 121 22.88 2.80 -4.33
C VAL A 121 21.70 3.49 -3.66
N ALA A 122 20.86 2.74 -2.94
CA ALA A 122 19.75 3.31 -2.18
C ALA A 122 20.23 4.32 -1.13
N ARG A 123 21.34 4.03 -0.43
CA ARG A 123 21.96 4.96 0.52
C ARG A 123 22.37 6.28 -0.15
N ARG A 124 23.03 6.21 -1.32
CA ARG A 124 23.45 7.39 -2.10
C ARG A 124 22.28 8.17 -2.72
N ALA A 125 21.18 7.49 -3.02
CA ALA A 125 19.93 8.11 -3.47
C ALA A 125 19.31 8.94 -2.33
N LEU A 126 19.21 8.35 -1.13
CA LEU A 126 18.67 9.01 0.05
C LEU A 126 19.50 10.22 0.52
N ALA A 127 20.83 10.16 0.40
CA ALA A 127 21.70 11.29 0.73
C ALA A 127 21.46 12.56 -0.11
N ARG A 128 20.62 12.49 -1.15
CA ARG A 128 20.31 13.60 -2.06
C ARG A 128 18.83 13.95 -2.08
N VAL A 129 18.07 13.48 -1.10
CA VAL A 129 16.65 13.81 -0.96
C VAL A 129 16.52 15.08 -0.14
N ASP A 130 15.78 16.06 -0.65
CA ASP A 130 15.46 17.30 0.06
C ASP A 130 14.46 17.03 1.21
N ARG A 131 13.48 16.16 0.94
CA ARG A 131 12.49 15.74 1.94
C ARG A 131 12.10 14.28 1.80
N LEU A 132 12.18 13.55 2.91
CA LEU A 132 11.73 12.17 2.98
C LEU A 132 10.54 12.07 3.93
N PHE A 133 9.48 11.44 3.41
CA PHE A 133 8.33 11.00 4.19
C PHE A 133 8.31 9.47 4.21
N TYR A 134 8.18 8.87 5.40
CA TYR A 134 8.20 7.42 5.54
C TYR A 134 7.06 6.90 6.42
N LEU A 135 6.59 5.70 6.14
CA LEU A 135 5.77 4.97 7.12
C LEU A 135 6.64 4.51 8.27
N GLU A 136 6.12 4.54 9.50
CA GLU A 136 6.85 4.13 10.70
C GLU A 136 7.40 2.69 10.58
N SER A 137 6.68 1.80 9.89
CA SER A 137 7.12 0.43 9.58
C SER A 137 8.43 0.37 8.79
N ALA A 138 8.83 1.44 8.11
CA ALA A 138 10.05 1.53 7.34
C ALA A 138 11.25 2.04 8.17
N ARG A 139 11.03 2.65 9.34
CA ARG A 139 12.08 3.33 10.14
C ARG A 139 13.29 2.44 10.36
N ALA A 140 13.11 1.27 10.96
CA ALA A 140 14.21 0.35 11.27
C ALA A 140 15.03 -0.06 10.04
N SER A 141 14.37 -0.22 8.88
CA SER A 141 15.07 -0.56 7.63
C SER A 141 15.83 0.63 7.02
N LEU A 142 15.31 1.85 7.20
CA LEU A 142 15.96 3.09 6.77
C LEU A 142 17.19 3.39 7.63
N GLU A 143 17.08 3.24 8.95
CA GLU A 143 18.21 3.41 9.87
C GLU A 143 19.31 2.39 9.60
N ARG A 144 18.94 1.13 9.37
CA ARG A 144 19.90 0.09 8.94
C ARG A 144 20.54 0.40 7.59
N LEU A 145 19.78 0.96 6.65
CA LEU A 145 20.32 1.39 5.36
C LEU A 145 21.35 2.51 5.52
N LEU A 146 21.09 3.49 6.39
CA LEU A 146 21.97 4.63 6.64
C LEU A 146 23.12 4.32 7.59
N ASP A 147 22.98 3.29 8.43
CA ASP A 147 23.87 2.98 9.55
C ASP A 147 23.90 4.09 10.62
N GLN A 148 22.77 4.77 10.81
CA GLN A 148 22.57 5.86 11.79
C GLN A 148 21.07 6.15 11.98
N PRO A 149 20.68 6.85 13.07
CA PRO A 149 19.32 7.34 13.24
C PRO A 149 18.85 8.24 12.09
N LEU A 150 17.53 8.28 11.86
CA LEU A 150 16.98 9.12 10.80
C LEU A 150 17.15 10.62 11.11
N PRO A 151 17.54 11.45 10.12
CA PRO A 151 17.61 12.89 10.31
C PRO A 151 16.27 13.49 10.75
N ALA A 152 16.29 14.48 11.64
CA ALA A 152 15.08 15.11 12.19
C ALA A 152 14.16 15.77 11.13
N HIS A 153 14.71 16.16 9.99
CA HIS A 153 13.94 16.74 8.88
C HIS A 153 13.21 15.68 8.03
N TRP A 154 13.46 14.40 8.26
CA TRP A 154 12.68 13.30 7.66
C TRP A 154 11.52 12.96 8.56
N GLN A 155 10.32 12.97 8.00
CA GLN A 155 9.10 12.93 8.80
C GLN A 155 8.33 11.63 8.57
N PRO A 156 7.84 10.99 9.63
CA PRO A 156 6.90 9.90 9.46
C PRO A 156 5.57 10.42 8.90
N PHE A 157 4.84 9.58 8.19
CA PHE A 157 3.44 9.82 7.82
C PHE A 157 2.62 8.55 8.01
N GLN A 158 1.31 8.70 7.97
CA GLN A 158 0.37 7.59 7.95
C GLN A 158 -0.46 7.67 6.67
N ASN A 159 -0.83 6.53 6.10
CA ASN A 159 -1.84 6.57 5.05
C ASN A 159 -3.21 6.86 5.67
N GLY A 160 -4.13 7.35 4.86
CA GLY A 160 -5.50 7.59 5.24
C GLY A 160 -6.42 7.44 4.05
N LEU A 161 -7.73 7.42 4.32
CA LEU A 161 -8.78 7.36 3.30
C LEU A 161 -9.36 8.75 3.08
N SER A 162 -9.58 9.11 1.82
CA SER A 162 -10.25 10.37 1.49
C SER A 162 -11.74 10.26 1.76
N GLN A 163 -12.40 11.39 2.05
CA GLN A 163 -13.85 11.42 2.22
C GLN A 163 -14.62 10.93 0.97
N ARG A 164 -14.07 11.14 -0.23
CA ARG A 164 -14.67 10.71 -1.51
C ARG A 164 -14.62 9.21 -1.74
N SER A 165 -13.61 8.54 -1.16
CA SER A 165 -13.41 7.10 -1.29
C SER A 165 -13.70 6.38 0.04
N TRP A 166 -14.43 7.02 0.95
CA TRP A 166 -14.77 6.42 2.23
C TRP A 166 -15.67 5.20 2.00
N PRO A 167 -15.33 4.02 2.57
CA PRO A 167 -16.09 2.80 2.34
C PRO A 167 -17.55 2.87 2.79
N THR A 168 -18.42 2.17 2.06
CA THR A 168 -19.81 1.95 2.49
C THR A 168 -19.82 1.06 3.74
N LEU A 169 -20.64 1.42 4.73
CA LEU A 169 -20.81 0.61 5.94
C LEU A 169 -21.40 -0.76 5.61
N SER A 170 -20.84 -1.80 6.20
CA SER A 170 -21.31 -3.17 6.02
C SER A 170 -22.52 -3.48 6.90
N MET A 171 -23.45 -4.23 6.31
CA MET A 171 -24.60 -4.84 6.98
C MET A 171 -24.72 -6.34 6.65
N GLY A 172 -23.71 -6.90 6.00
CA GLY A 172 -23.77 -8.24 5.43
C GLY A 172 -23.23 -9.34 6.34
N GLN A 173 -22.95 -10.50 5.73
CA GLN A 173 -22.40 -11.70 6.36
C GLN A 173 -21.35 -12.31 5.44
N GLY A 174 -20.34 -12.94 6.02
CA GLY A 174 -19.25 -13.55 5.25
C GLY A 174 -17.90 -12.92 5.53
N VAL A 175 -16.88 -13.57 4.96
CA VAL A 175 -15.48 -13.26 5.19
C VAL A 175 -14.88 -12.64 3.93
N LEU A 176 -14.21 -11.51 4.08
CA LEU A 176 -13.47 -10.84 3.01
C LEU A 176 -11.96 -11.05 3.21
N TRP A 177 -11.30 -11.50 2.15
CA TRP A 177 -9.86 -11.42 1.99
C TRP A 177 -9.56 -10.55 0.77
N ALA A 178 -8.81 -9.45 0.95
CA ALA A 178 -8.50 -8.53 -0.15
C ALA A 178 -7.03 -8.09 -0.16
N ALA A 179 -6.23 -8.61 -1.09
CA ALA A 179 -4.82 -8.25 -1.24
C ALA A 179 -4.29 -8.58 -2.64
N SER A 180 -3.05 -8.15 -2.96
CA SER A 180 -2.36 -8.69 -4.12
C SER A 180 -1.99 -10.16 -3.90
N LEU A 181 -1.77 -10.92 -4.97
CA LEU A 181 -1.30 -12.30 -4.89
C LEU A 181 0.19 -12.44 -4.52
N LEU A 182 0.84 -11.40 -3.97
CA LEU A 182 2.21 -11.56 -3.49
C LEU A 182 2.22 -12.60 -2.36
N ARG A 183 3.14 -13.56 -2.40
CA ARG A 183 3.09 -14.73 -1.51
C ARG A 183 3.08 -14.39 -0.02
N TRP A 184 3.75 -13.30 0.35
CA TRP A 184 3.79 -12.81 1.73
C TRP A 184 2.44 -12.25 2.23
N LYS A 185 1.45 -12.06 1.34
CA LYS A 185 0.06 -11.74 1.68
C LYS A 185 -0.71 -12.95 2.22
N GLY A 186 -0.19 -14.16 2.04
CA GLY A 186 -0.67 -15.36 2.72
C GLY A 186 -2.02 -15.91 2.23
N LEU A 187 -2.32 -15.82 0.93
CA LEU A 187 -3.56 -16.39 0.38
C LEU A 187 -3.73 -17.87 0.75
N GLU A 188 -2.66 -18.66 0.64
CA GLU A 188 -2.65 -20.08 0.97
C GLU A 188 -3.08 -20.31 2.43
N LEU A 189 -2.60 -19.50 3.37
CA LEU A 189 -2.96 -19.59 4.79
C LEU A 189 -4.46 -19.34 5.01
N MET A 190 -5.03 -18.35 4.30
CA MET A 190 -6.47 -18.08 4.37
C MET A 190 -7.29 -19.26 3.85
N LEU A 191 -6.92 -19.83 2.70
CA LEU A 191 -7.63 -20.96 2.11
C LEU A 191 -7.51 -22.22 2.98
N ASP A 192 -6.34 -22.46 3.56
CA ASP A 192 -6.11 -23.60 4.47
C ASP A 192 -6.92 -23.47 5.75
N ALA A 193 -7.04 -22.26 6.30
CA ALA A 193 -7.89 -21.99 7.46
C ALA A 193 -9.37 -22.18 7.12
N HIS A 194 -9.83 -21.65 5.98
CA HIS A 194 -11.23 -21.80 5.53
C HIS A 194 -11.64 -23.27 5.37
N ARG A 195 -10.74 -24.12 4.85
CA ARG A 195 -10.97 -25.57 4.74
C ARG A 195 -11.07 -26.30 6.09
N GLN A 196 -10.51 -25.74 7.14
CA GLN A 196 -10.52 -26.32 8.49
C GLN A 196 -11.68 -25.85 9.35
N MET A 197 -12.44 -24.85 8.91
CA MET A 197 -13.62 -24.36 9.61
C MET A 197 -14.71 -25.43 9.69
N HIS A 198 -15.40 -25.51 10.83
CA HIS A 198 -16.52 -26.43 11.00
C HIS A 198 -17.78 -25.97 10.24
N GLU A 199 -18.06 -24.67 10.27
CA GLU A 199 -19.22 -24.04 9.63
C GLU A 199 -18.76 -22.83 8.81
N PRO A 200 -18.13 -23.05 7.64
CA PRO A 200 -17.53 -21.97 6.87
C PRO A 200 -18.59 -21.01 6.33
N GLN A 201 -18.48 -19.73 6.70
CA GLN A 201 -19.17 -18.66 5.98
C GLN A 201 -18.59 -18.48 4.56
N PRO A 202 -19.36 -17.88 3.63
CA PRO A 202 -18.85 -17.54 2.30
C PRO A 202 -17.58 -16.68 2.40
N LEU A 203 -16.52 -17.11 1.70
CA LEU A 203 -15.27 -16.38 1.61
C LEU A 203 -15.20 -15.65 0.27
N HIS A 204 -15.07 -14.33 0.32
CA HIS A 204 -14.84 -13.47 -0.85
C HIS A 204 -13.35 -13.15 -0.96
N VAL A 205 -12.69 -13.69 -1.98
CA VAL A 205 -11.27 -13.45 -2.28
C VAL A 205 -11.17 -12.41 -3.40
N CYS A 206 -10.88 -11.17 -3.03
CA CYS A 206 -10.62 -10.08 -3.97
C CYS A 206 -9.11 -9.92 -4.16
N TYR A 207 -8.60 -10.07 -5.38
CA TYR A 207 -7.15 -10.10 -5.59
C TYR A 207 -6.66 -9.30 -6.76
N LEU A 208 -5.42 -8.79 -6.62
CA LEU A 208 -4.66 -8.17 -7.70
C LEU A 208 -3.51 -9.08 -8.12
N THR A 209 -3.33 -9.29 -9.41
CA THR A 209 -2.20 -10.07 -9.94
C THR A 209 -1.01 -9.14 -10.17
N PRO A 210 0.10 -9.28 -9.40
CA PRO A 210 1.30 -8.50 -9.63
C PRO A 210 1.86 -8.72 -11.05
N LYS A 211 2.38 -7.66 -11.67
CA LYS A 211 3.00 -7.69 -13.00
C LYS A 211 4.44 -7.24 -12.90
N GLU A 212 5.33 -7.81 -13.72
CA GLU A 212 6.75 -7.43 -13.82
C GLU A 212 7.48 -7.40 -12.47
N THR A 213 7.14 -8.30 -11.55
CA THR A 213 7.76 -8.40 -10.22
C THR A 213 8.67 -9.62 -10.10
N GLY A 214 9.80 -9.47 -9.39
CA GLY A 214 10.64 -10.60 -8.98
C GLY A 214 10.14 -11.32 -7.73
N GLN A 215 9.07 -10.83 -7.09
CA GLN A 215 8.54 -11.42 -5.87
C GLN A 215 7.71 -12.67 -6.16
N PRO A 216 7.72 -13.67 -5.25
CA PRO A 216 6.88 -14.85 -5.38
C PRO A 216 5.39 -14.48 -5.34
N VAL A 217 4.59 -15.17 -6.15
CA VAL A 217 3.14 -14.94 -6.30
C VAL A 217 2.38 -16.23 -6.00
N SER A 218 1.35 -16.14 -5.17
CA SER A 218 0.43 -17.24 -4.84
C SER A 218 -0.41 -17.65 -6.06
N LYS A 219 -0.75 -18.93 -6.13
CA LYS A 219 -1.66 -19.45 -7.17
C LYS A 219 -3.10 -19.37 -6.69
N ILE A 220 -4.01 -18.98 -7.58
CA ILE A 220 -5.45 -19.06 -7.32
C ILE A 220 -5.92 -20.52 -7.47
N ALA A 221 -6.97 -20.88 -6.74
CA ALA A 221 -7.60 -22.20 -6.82
C ALA A 221 -9.11 -22.05 -7.14
N PRO A 222 -9.47 -21.73 -8.40
CA PRO A 222 -10.87 -21.61 -8.80
C PRO A 222 -11.61 -22.93 -8.59
N GLY A 223 -12.84 -22.88 -8.05
CA GLY A 223 -13.67 -24.07 -7.82
C GLY A 223 -13.66 -24.63 -6.40
N GLN A 224 -12.92 -24.02 -5.47
CA GLN A 224 -13.06 -24.35 -4.04
C GLN A 224 -14.48 -23.97 -3.55
N SER A 225 -15.18 -24.94 -2.95
CA SER A 225 -16.53 -24.73 -2.40
C SER A 225 -16.54 -23.63 -1.34
N GLY A 226 -17.57 -22.78 -1.36
CA GLY A 226 -17.71 -21.66 -0.42
C GLY A 226 -16.75 -20.49 -0.64
N VAL A 227 -15.96 -20.49 -1.72
CA VAL A 227 -15.02 -19.41 -2.05
C VAL A 227 -15.42 -18.71 -3.36
N HIS A 228 -15.65 -17.40 -3.28
CA HIS A 228 -15.94 -16.53 -4.40
C HIS A 228 -14.70 -15.72 -4.78
N TRP A 229 -14.30 -15.79 -6.05
CA TRP A 229 -13.05 -15.21 -6.55
C TRP A 229 -13.30 -13.98 -7.40
N TYR A 230 -12.64 -12.87 -7.08
CA TYR A 230 -12.77 -11.59 -7.79
C TYR A 230 -11.38 -11.06 -8.18
N SER A 231 -11.07 -11.07 -9.48
CA SER A 231 -9.83 -10.50 -10.00
C SER A 231 -10.00 -9.01 -10.26
N ALA A 232 -9.31 -8.17 -9.49
CA ALA A 232 -9.34 -6.71 -9.58
C ALA A 232 -10.76 -6.12 -9.75
N PRO A 233 -11.72 -6.43 -8.84
CA PRO A 233 -13.09 -5.97 -8.98
C PRO A 233 -13.17 -4.44 -8.96
N ARG A 234 -13.95 -3.88 -9.89
CA ARG A 234 -14.24 -2.42 -9.91
C ARG A 234 -15.15 -2.00 -8.77
N ASP A 235 -15.92 -2.95 -8.25
CA ASP A 235 -16.97 -2.80 -7.24
C ASP A 235 -16.56 -3.41 -5.88
N LEU A 236 -15.27 -3.34 -5.54
CA LEU A 236 -14.75 -3.86 -4.26
C LEU A 236 -15.54 -3.36 -3.04
N ASP A 237 -15.98 -2.11 -3.05
CA ASP A 237 -16.79 -1.54 -1.97
C ASP A 237 -18.15 -2.25 -1.82
N ALA A 238 -18.81 -2.58 -2.94
CA ALA A 238 -20.07 -3.33 -2.94
C ALA A 238 -19.86 -4.75 -2.39
N ILE A 239 -18.77 -5.43 -2.77
CA ILE A 239 -18.41 -6.75 -2.23
C ILE A 239 -18.14 -6.66 -0.73
N ARG A 240 -17.34 -5.66 -0.31
CA ARG A 240 -17.00 -5.42 1.10
C ARG A 240 -18.23 -5.13 1.96
N SER A 241 -19.17 -4.32 1.48
CA SER A 241 -20.40 -3.98 2.21
C SER A 241 -21.31 -5.20 2.51
N ARG A 242 -21.07 -6.32 1.83
CA ARG A 242 -21.78 -7.59 2.02
C ARG A 242 -21.07 -8.54 2.97
N CYS A 243 -19.86 -8.23 3.44
CA CYS A 243 -19.07 -9.08 4.34
C CYS A 243 -19.04 -8.50 5.76
N SER A 244 -18.99 -9.32 6.81
CA SER A 244 -18.94 -8.85 8.20
C SER A 244 -17.56 -8.98 8.84
N VAL A 245 -16.70 -9.84 8.31
CA VAL A 245 -15.34 -10.09 8.81
C VAL A 245 -14.34 -9.85 7.69
N PHE A 246 -13.24 -9.15 7.99
CA PHE A 246 -12.09 -9.03 7.09
C PHE A 246 -10.90 -9.75 7.69
N VAL A 247 -10.20 -10.55 6.88
CA VAL A 247 -9.01 -11.28 7.32
C VAL A 247 -7.78 -10.77 6.58
N SER A 248 -6.80 -10.29 7.34
CA SER A 248 -5.44 -10.10 6.86
C SER A 248 -4.60 -11.31 7.25
N THR A 249 -4.02 -11.95 6.25
CA THR A 249 -3.02 -13.03 6.43
C THR A 249 -1.61 -12.61 6.05
N SER A 250 -1.39 -11.30 5.93
CA SER A 250 -0.12 -10.73 5.49
C SER A 250 0.92 -10.82 6.60
N HIS A 251 2.14 -11.19 6.24
CA HIS A 251 3.28 -11.20 7.17
C HIS A 251 4.00 -9.85 7.17
N GLN A 252 4.12 -9.21 8.34
CA GLN A 252 4.83 -7.93 8.53
C GLN A 252 4.32 -6.84 7.58
N GLU A 253 2.99 -6.70 7.50
CA GLU A 253 2.35 -5.71 6.63
C GLU A 253 2.82 -4.29 6.99
N PRO A 254 3.37 -3.50 6.03
CA PRO A 254 3.85 -2.15 6.33
C PRO A 254 2.76 -1.21 6.83
N PHE A 255 1.59 -1.27 6.18
CA PHE A 255 0.42 -0.51 6.58
C PHE A 255 -0.85 -1.32 6.41
N GLY A 256 -1.19 -1.80 5.21
CA GLY A 256 -2.45 -2.54 4.99
C GLY A 256 -3.65 -1.62 4.77
N LEU A 257 -3.71 -1.01 3.57
CA LEU A 257 -4.85 -0.17 3.16
C LEU A 257 -6.17 -0.96 3.13
N SER A 258 -6.17 -2.20 2.63
CA SER A 258 -7.38 -3.03 2.63
C SER A 258 -7.93 -3.26 4.05
N LEU A 259 -7.05 -3.37 5.05
CA LEU A 259 -7.44 -3.51 6.46
C LEU A 259 -8.07 -2.20 6.95
N LEU A 260 -7.44 -1.05 6.67
CA LEU A 260 -8.02 0.26 7.00
C LEU A 260 -9.39 0.47 6.36
N GLU A 261 -9.55 0.11 5.09
CA GLU A 261 -10.83 0.21 4.40
C GLU A 261 -11.88 -0.74 5.00
N ALA A 262 -11.49 -1.94 5.42
CA ALA A 262 -12.38 -2.85 6.14
C ALA A 262 -12.81 -2.29 7.51
N MET A 263 -11.88 -1.69 8.26
CA MET A 263 -12.21 -0.99 9.51
C MET A 263 -13.20 0.14 9.25
N ALA A 264 -12.93 1.01 8.26
CA ALA A 264 -13.79 2.14 7.92
C ALA A 264 -15.19 1.71 7.45
N ALA A 265 -15.32 0.52 6.85
CA ALA A 265 -16.59 -0.10 6.49
C ALA A 265 -17.29 -0.81 7.67
N GLY A 266 -16.70 -0.84 8.86
CA GLY A 266 -17.30 -1.48 10.04
C GLY A 266 -17.19 -3.01 10.06
N LEU A 267 -16.24 -3.60 9.33
CA LEU A 267 -15.98 -5.04 9.43
C LEU A 267 -15.17 -5.34 10.70
N CYS A 268 -15.45 -6.49 11.31
CA CYS A 268 -14.54 -7.06 12.31
C CYS A 268 -13.25 -7.48 11.61
N VAL A 269 -12.12 -6.88 11.97
CA VAL A 269 -10.82 -7.23 11.38
C VAL A 269 -10.10 -8.30 12.19
N VAL A 270 -9.61 -9.32 11.48
CA VAL A 270 -8.78 -10.42 12.00
C VAL A 270 -7.40 -10.31 11.40
N LEU A 271 -6.35 -10.29 12.23
CA LEU A 271 -4.96 -10.10 11.80
C LEU A 271 -3.97 -10.91 12.67
N PRO A 272 -2.75 -11.21 12.19
CA PRO A 272 -1.78 -11.98 12.98
C PRO A 272 -1.17 -11.14 14.12
N ARG A 273 -0.70 -11.82 15.17
CA ARG A 273 0.17 -11.25 16.22
C ARG A 273 1.63 -11.13 15.76
N ASP A 274 1.87 -10.42 14.66
CA ASP A 274 3.19 -10.37 14.03
C ASP A 274 4.01 -9.13 14.41
N GLY A 275 3.48 -8.25 15.25
CA GLY A 275 4.12 -6.98 15.60
C GLY A 275 4.19 -6.01 14.42
N ALA A 276 3.40 -6.19 13.36
CA ALA A 276 3.26 -5.21 12.29
C ALA A 276 2.46 -3.97 12.77
N TYR A 277 2.23 -3.01 11.86
CA TYR A 277 1.59 -1.75 12.22
C TYR A 277 0.23 -1.93 12.93
N TRP A 278 -0.71 -2.64 12.32
CA TRP A 278 -2.04 -2.83 12.91
C TRP A 278 -2.05 -3.75 14.13
N ASP A 279 -1.10 -4.68 14.26
CA ASP A 279 -0.97 -5.48 15.49
C ASP A 279 -0.63 -4.57 16.69
N ARG A 280 0.24 -3.57 16.48
CA ARG A 280 0.59 -2.60 17.53
C ARG A 280 -0.53 -1.58 17.79
N GLU A 281 -1.17 -1.09 16.74
CA GLU A 281 -2.19 -0.04 16.87
C GLU A 281 -3.54 -0.54 17.35
N LEU A 282 -3.94 -1.78 17.00
CA LEU A 282 -5.24 -2.32 17.37
C LEU A 282 -5.17 -3.13 18.66
N LYS A 283 -5.94 -2.68 19.65
CA LYS A 283 -6.24 -3.45 20.86
C LYS A 283 -7.16 -4.63 20.56
N GLU A 284 -6.69 -5.84 20.89
CA GLU A 284 -7.46 -7.06 20.77
C GLU A 284 -8.70 -7.06 21.68
N GLY A 285 -9.80 -7.61 21.19
CA GLY A 285 -11.08 -7.64 21.90
C GLY A 285 -11.81 -6.30 21.93
N VAL A 286 -11.19 -5.24 21.39
CA VAL A 286 -11.79 -3.90 21.27
C VAL A 286 -11.96 -3.51 19.82
N HIS A 287 -10.87 -3.49 19.03
CA HIS A 287 -10.91 -3.10 17.61
C HIS A 287 -10.74 -4.30 16.67
N CYS A 288 -10.20 -5.41 17.16
CA CYS A 288 -9.81 -6.54 16.32
C CYS A 288 -9.83 -7.86 17.10
N VAL A 289 -9.66 -8.95 16.35
CA VAL A 289 -9.27 -10.26 16.88
C VAL A 289 -7.94 -10.65 16.27
N LYS A 290 -7.09 -11.34 17.06
CA LYS A 290 -5.77 -11.74 16.60
C LYS A 290 -5.61 -13.25 16.60
N TYR A 291 -4.80 -13.74 15.68
CA TYR A 291 -4.44 -15.15 15.57
C TYR A 291 -2.91 -15.32 15.55
N GLU A 292 -2.44 -16.54 15.82
CA GLU A 292 -1.02 -16.85 15.80
C GLU A 292 -0.44 -16.81 14.37
N PRO A 293 0.62 -16.01 14.12
CA PRO A 293 1.21 -15.89 12.78
C PRO A 293 1.58 -17.24 12.18
N GLY A 294 1.18 -17.49 10.93
CA GLY A 294 1.46 -18.75 10.24
C GLY A 294 0.53 -19.92 10.61
N SER A 295 -0.35 -19.78 11.60
CA SER A 295 -1.24 -20.86 12.03
C SER A 295 -2.60 -20.80 11.34
N CYS A 296 -2.81 -21.65 10.34
CA CYS A 296 -4.14 -21.82 9.71
C CYS A 296 -5.16 -22.42 10.67
N ALA A 297 -4.75 -23.32 11.57
CA ALA A 297 -5.62 -23.93 12.58
C ALA A 297 -6.13 -22.89 13.59
N ASP A 298 -5.26 -21.98 14.06
CA ASP A 298 -5.67 -20.93 14.98
C ASP A 298 -6.57 -19.89 14.29
N LEU A 299 -6.26 -19.54 13.03
CA LEU A 299 -7.13 -18.68 12.23
C LEU A 299 -8.52 -19.31 12.04
N ALA A 300 -8.61 -20.60 11.72
CA ALA A 300 -9.87 -21.32 11.58
C ALA A 300 -10.68 -21.28 12.90
N ARG A 301 -10.04 -21.56 14.03
CA ARG A 301 -10.64 -21.50 15.37
C ARG A 301 -11.18 -20.10 15.70
N VAL A 302 -10.42 -19.06 15.38
CA VAL A 302 -10.83 -17.65 15.55
C VAL A 302 -12.06 -17.34 14.68
N LEU A 303 -12.05 -17.74 13.41
CA LEU A 303 -13.17 -17.51 12.50
C LEU A 303 -14.44 -18.26 12.93
N ASP A 304 -14.32 -19.52 13.35
CA ASP A 304 -15.43 -20.32 13.88
C ASP A 304 -16.03 -19.71 15.15
N THR A 305 -15.18 -19.13 16.01
CA THR A 305 -15.65 -18.40 17.21
C THR A 305 -16.45 -17.16 16.83
N LEU A 306 -15.99 -16.40 15.83
CA LEU A 306 -16.69 -15.19 15.35
C LEU A 306 -18.01 -15.51 14.65
N CYS A 307 -18.07 -16.63 13.90
CA CYS A 307 -19.30 -17.06 13.24
C CYS A 307 -20.44 -17.33 14.23
N ARG A 308 -20.10 -17.76 15.46
CA ARG A 308 -21.08 -18.04 16.53
C ARG A 308 -21.45 -16.82 17.37
N ASP A 309 -20.80 -15.68 17.18
CA ASP A 309 -21.07 -14.45 17.94
C ASP A 309 -21.20 -13.20 17.04
N PRO A 310 -22.32 -13.06 16.30
CA PRO A 310 -22.57 -11.91 15.44
C PRO A 310 -22.60 -10.56 16.19
N LYS A 311 -22.98 -10.58 17.48
CA LYS A 311 -23.02 -9.35 18.31
C LYS A 311 -21.61 -8.84 18.55
N ARG A 312 -20.68 -9.73 18.89
CA ARG A 312 -19.26 -9.38 19.04
C ARG A 312 -18.63 -8.91 17.74
N VAL A 313 -18.91 -9.58 16.61
CA VAL A 313 -18.45 -9.15 15.28
C VAL A 313 -18.86 -7.69 15.01
N ARG A 314 -20.14 -7.36 15.24
CA ARG A 314 -20.65 -6.00 15.07
C ARG A 314 -19.97 -5.00 16.00
N SER A 315 -19.88 -5.32 17.29
CA SER A 315 -19.27 -4.43 18.28
C SER A 315 -17.80 -4.11 17.97
N LEU A 316 -17.02 -5.11 17.52
CA LEU A 316 -15.62 -4.92 17.13
C LEU A 316 -15.51 -4.06 15.87
N GLY A 317 -16.36 -4.32 14.87
CA GLY A 317 -16.40 -3.56 13.63
C GLY A 317 -16.77 -2.09 13.84
N GLU A 318 -17.78 -1.80 14.66
CA GLU A 318 -18.16 -0.42 15.02
C GLU A 318 -17.03 0.32 15.74
N ALA A 319 -16.33 -0.34 16.67
CA ALA A 319 -15.19 0.25 17.36
C ALA A 319 -14.03 0.53 16.39
N ALA A 320 -13.75 -0.38 15.47
CA ALA A 320 -12.73 -0.20 14.43
C ALA A 320 -13.09 0.95 13.46
N ALA A 321 -14.36 1.08 13.07
CA ALA A 321 -14.85 2.16 12.21
C ALA A 321 -14.71 3.54 12.87
N ARG A 322 -15.06 3.65 14.17
CA ARG A 322 -14.85 4.88 14.94
C ARG A 322 -13.37 5.29 14.92
N LEU A 323 -12.48 4.37 15.27
CA LEU A 323 -11.04 4.60 15.24
C LEU A 323 -10.53 5.04 13.86
N ALA A 324 -10.97 4.36 12.80
CA ALA A 324 -10.64 4.73 11.42
C ALA A 324 -11.07 6.17 11.10
N SER A 325 -12.31 6.52 11.45
CA SER A 325 -12.89 7.85 11.18
C SER A 325 -12.25 8.98 11.97
N GLU A 326 -11.72 8.71 13.16
CA GLU A 326 -11.10 9.70 14.03
C GLU A 326 -9.63 9.95 13.67
N ARG A 327 -8.89 8.91 13.27
CA ARG A 327 -7.42 8.98 13.13
C ARG A 327 -6.91 8.84 11.70
N TYR A 328 -7.68 8.25 10.78
CA TYR A 328 -7.18 7.82 9.47
C TYR A 328 -7.89 8.48 8.28
N ARG A 329 -8.44 9.68 8.49
CA ARG A 329 -8.87 10.57 7.40
C ARG A 329 -7.66 11.15 6.70
N ALA A 330 -7.64 11.10 5.37
CA ALA A 330 -6.49 11.52 4.58
C ALA A 330 -6.07 12.96 4.85
N GLU A 331 -7.03 13.86 5.08
CA GLU A 331 -6.79 15.27 5.39
C GLU A 331 -5.97 15.46 6.67
N LEU A 332 -6.09 14.53 7.63
CA LEU A 332 -5.33 14.51 8.87
C LEU A 332 -3.97 13.82 8.66
N THR A 333 -3.98 12.60 8.11
CA THR A 333 -2.77 11.76 8.06
C THR A 333 -1.71 12.27 7.08
N TRP A 334 -2.14 13.01 6.05
CA TRP A 334 -1.25 13.59 5.03
C TRP A 334 -0.93 15.06 5.27
N GLN A 335 -1.30 15.65 6.41
CA GLN A 335 -1.15 17.09 6.66
C GLN A 335 0.28 17.59 6.41
N ALA A 336 1.29 16.95 7.01
CA ALA A 336 2.69 17.36 6.87
C ALA A 336 3.23 17.21 5.43
N PRO A 337 3.07 16.06 4.75
CA PRO A 337 3.37 15.94 3.32
C PRO A 337 2.66 16.98 2.46
N ARG A 338 1.37 17.19 2.69
CA ARG A 338 0.54 18.14 1.94
C ARG A 338 1.06 19.57 2.11
N GLN A 339 1.27 20.02 3.33
CA GLN A 339 1.77 21.37 3.62
C GLN A 339 3.14 21.62 2.99
N TYR A 340 4.03 20.63 3.05
CA TYR A 340 5.35 20.73 2.42
C TYR A 340 5.26 20.85 0.90
N LEU A 341 4.41 20.03 0.27
CA LEU A 341 4.21 20.10 -1.19
C LEU A 341 3.53 21.39 -1.63
N LEU A 342 2.56 21.91 -0.86
CA LEU A 342 1.92 23.21 -1.09
C LEU A 342 2.96 24.36 -1.07
N GLY A 343 3.82 24.38 -0.05
CA GLY A 343 4.90 25.36 0.03
C GLY A 343 5.89 25.32 -1.15
N LEU A 344 6.12 24.14 -1.74
CA LEU A 344 6.95 24.00 -2.94
C LEU A 344 6.28 24.48 -4.22
N ILE A 345 4.93 24.47 -4.30
CA ILE A 345 4.18 24.93 -5.48
C ILE A 345 3.70 26.38 -5.35
N GLY A 346 4.01 27.05 -4.23
CA GLY A 346 3.70 28.47 -4.01
C GLY A 346 2.23 28.74 -3.68
N VAL A 347 1.55 27.78 -3.03
CA VAL A 347 0.15 27.87 -2.56
C VAL A 347 0.13 27.72 -1.05
#